data_AF-A0A0B1SYE5-F1
#
_entry.id   AF-A0A0B1SYE5-F1
#
_cell.length_a   1.000
_cell.length_b   1.000
_cell.length_c   1.000
_cell.angle_alpha   90.00
_cell.angle_beta   90.00
_cell.angle_gamma   90.00
#
_symmetry.space_group_name_H-M   'P 1'
#
loop_
_entity.id
_entity.type
_entity.pdbx_description
1 polymer ?
#
loop_
_entity_poly.entity_id
_entity_poly.type
_entity_poly.pdbx_seq_one_letter_code
_entity_poly.pdbx_strand_id
1 'polypeptide(L)'
;MSALSLNLLGRQIGRQGDLRNTIGNIPVEWYDDEPHIGYDQMGEKIAKPKKKSEIDTFLEKMEDPDYWLVSHFAEVMGLCKLLIFRRKVFDRQSGTDVVLTDEQVDKLTNIAAGKYPVVGYNPYEPFLDLFSSEKTIHPIDNRPEPKARFIPSRDEMKMVSRMVHAIKMGWARKPKPKEEKKMYDLWAAEDSMDHKTKSELARMRVHMPAPKMPLPVHAESYNPPEEYLFDEEERKKWEEAEPEDRRLQFVPQKFDALRKVPQYDKFLTERFERCLDLYLAPRKIKMKLQVDPSELLPDLPNPNDLRPFPTTLAFYMYGHVGQVRSISVEPERGELLVSGGEDGTVRFWMMDSGRCIK
;
A
#
# COMPACT_ATOMS: atom_id res chain seq x y z
N MET A 1 -58.02 -14.86 -55.15
CA MET A 1 -58.94 -14.87 -53.99
C MET A 1 -58.09 -14.51 -52.77
N SER A 2 -58.25 -13.40 -52.05
CA SER A 2 -59.37 -12.50 -51.81
C SER A 2 -58.95 -11.03 -51.98
N ALA A 3 -59.95 -10.16 -52.07
CA ALA A 3 -59.80 -8.73 -52.27
C ALA A 3 -59.15 -8.04 -51.06
N LEU A 4 -58.02 -7.38 -51.30
CA LEU A 4 -57.57 -6.21 -50.54
C LEU A 4 -57.28 -5.13 -51.59
N SER A 5 -58.36 -4.47 -52.01
CA SER A 5 -58.30 -3.28 -52.85
C SER A 5 -57.45 -2.22 -52.16
N LEU A 6 -56.45 -1.74 -52.88
CA LEU A 6 -55.57 -0.64 -52.52
C LEU A 6 -56.37 0.60 -52.09
N ASN A 7 -56.56 0.79 -50.78
CA ASN A 7 -56.73 2.12 -50.20
C ASN A 7 -55.33 2.65 -49.83
N LEU A 8 -54.59 3.05 -50.87
CA LEU A 8 -53.27 3.66 -50.80
C LEU A 8 -53.30 5.01 -51.53
N LEU A 9 -54.26 5.87 -51.17
CA LEU A 9 -54.10 7.31 -51.35
C LEU A 9 -53.17 7.80 -50.24
N GLY A 10 -51.89 7.87 -50.57
CA GLY A 10 -50.78 8.18 -49.67
C GLY A 10 -51.01 9.46 -48.87
N ARG A 11 -51.09 9.28 -47.55
CA ARG A 11 -51.42 10.28 -46.52
C ARG A 11 -50.28 11.28 -46.21
N GLN A 12 -49.34 11.49 -47.13
CA GLN A 12 -48.23 12.43 -46.99
C GLN A 12 -48.00 13.21 -48.28
N ILE A 13 -48.95 14.08 -48.60
CA ILE A 13 -48.73 15.18 -49.55
C ILE A 13 -48.50 16.42 -48.67
N GLY A 14 -47.33 17.05 -48.78
CA GLY A 14 -46.90 18.24 -48.03
C GLY A 14 -47.71 19.52 -48.27
N ARG A 15 -48.95 19.39 -48.75
CA ARG A 15 -49.99 20.42 -48.79
C ARG A 15 -51.23 19.84 -48.12
N GLN A 16 -51.25 19.88 -46.80
CA GLN A 16 -52.49 19.80 -46.06
C GLN A 16 -53.00 21.24 -45.90
N GLY A 17 -53.36 21.86 -47.03
CA GLY A 17 -54.25 23.02 -46.95
C GLY A 17 -55.58 22.46 -46.49
N ASP A 18 -56.14 23.01 -45.42
CA ASP A 18 -57.48 22.64 -45.00
C ASP A 18 -58.40 22.85 -46.22
N LEU A 19 -59.01 21.78 -46.76
CA LEU A 19 -59.77 21.87 -48.02
C LEU A 19 -60.94 22.86 -47.95
N ARG A 20 -61.25 23.32 -46.74
CA ARG A 20 -62.23 24.35 -46.39
C ARG A 20 -61.78 25.77 -46.64
N ASN A 21 -60.50 26.07 -46.90
CA ASN A 21 -60.07 27.46 -47.14
C ASN A 21 -58.96 27.55 -48.20
N THR A 22 -59.24 28.28 -49.28
CA THR A 22 -58.35 28.40 -50.46
C THR A 22 -57.43 29.62 -50.45
N ILE A 23 -57.50 30.48 -49.42
CA ILE A 23 -56.79 31.78 -49.35
C ILE A 23 -55.26 31.66 -49.33
N GLY A 24 -54.70 30.47 -49.07
CA GLY A 24 -53.25 30.29 -49.04
C GLY A 24 -52.56 31.05 -47.89
N ASN A 25 -51.28 31.41 -48.07
CA ASN A 25 -50.47 32.10 -47.05
C ASN A 25 -50.53 33.63 -47.22
N ILE A 26 -51.73 34.20 -47.09
CA ILE A 26 -51.97 35.65 -47.17
C ILE A 26 -52.27 36.19 -45.76
N PRO A 27 -51.87 37.43 -45.41
CA PRO A 27 -52.26 38.05 -44.14
C PRO A 27 -53.79 38.11 -43.99
N VAL A 28 -54.30 37.52 -42.91
CA VAL A 28 -55.74 37.43 -42.61
C VAL A 28 -56.38 38.80 -42.30
N GLU A 29 -55.56 39.79 -41.94
CA GLU A 29 -55.95 41.18 -41.66
C GLU A 29 -56.70 41.83 -42.83
N TRP A 30 -56.45 41.42 -44.08
CA TRP A 30 -57.15 41.96 -45.25
C TRP A 30 -58.65 41.66 -45.27
N TYR A 31 -59.07 40.63 -44.53
CA TYR A 31 -60.47 40.29 -44.42
C TYR A 31 -61.13 40.95 -43.22
N ASP A 32 -60.45 41.71 -42.36
CA ASP A 32 -61.04 42.20 -41.09
C ASP A 32 -62.33 43.00 -41.27
N ASP A 33 -62.41 43.83 -42.33
CA ASP A 33 -63.59 44.63 -42.68
C ASP A 33 -64.71 43.83 -43.39
N GLU A 34 -64.39 42.63 -43.88
CA GLU A 34 -65.32 41.77 -44.64
C GLU A 34 -66.04 40.77 -43.71
N PRO A 35 -67.30 40.38 -43.99
CA PRO A 35 -68.06 39.43 -43.17
C PRO A 35 -67.66 37.95 -43.36
N HIS A 36 -66.73 37.67 -44.28
CA HIS A 36 -66.31 36.32 -44.68
C HIS A 36 -64.77 36.23 -44.72
N ILE A 37 -64.23 35.02 -44.60
CA ILE A 37 -62.80 34.74 -44.78
C ILE A 37 -62.66 33.87 -46.03
N GLY A 38 -62.46 34.52 -47.18
CA GLY A 38 -62.28 33.89 -48.48
C GLY A 38 -63.41 32.97 -48.95
N TYR A 39 -63.06 32.09 -49.89
CA TYR A 39 -64.01 31.29 -50.65
C TYR A 39 -63.62 29.81 -50.66
N ASP A 40 -64.63 28.95 -50.70
CA ASP A 40 -64.45 27.52 -50.93
C ASP A 40 -64.02 27.25 -52.37
N GLN A 41 -63.56 26.01 -52.64
CA GLN A 41 -63.20 25.57 -53.99
C GLN A 41 -64.36 25.69 -55.00
N MET A 42 -65.60 25.75 -54.51
CA MET A 42 -66.84 25.93 -55.31
C MET A 42 -67.28 27.40 -55.43
N GLY A 43 -66.54 28.34 -54.82
CA GLY A 43 -66.83 29.78 -54.90
C GLY A 43 -67.86 30.30 -53.89
N GLU A 44 -68.26 29.50 -52.89
CA GLU A 44 -69.13 29.94 -51.80
C GLU A 44 -68.34 30.70 -50.73
N LYS A 45 -68.98 31.71 -50.10
CA LYS A 45 -68.35 32.55 -49.07
C LYS A 45 -68.26 31.80 -47.74
N ILE A 46 -67.06 31.71 -47.18
CA ILE A 46 -66.86 31.08 -45.86
C ILE A 46 -67.15 32.10 -44.77
N ALA A 47 -68.22 31.88 -44.00
CA ALA A 47 -68.61 32.78 -42.93
C ALA A 47 -67.56 32.82 -41.81
N LYS A 48 -67.28 34.02 -41.29
CA LYS A 48 -66.39 34.18 -40.14
C LYS A 48 -66.97 33.50 -38.89
N PRO A 49 -66.14 32.80 -38.09
CA PRO A 49 -66.55 32.44 -36.74
C PRO A 49 -66.83 33.72 -35.94
N LYS A 50 -67.78 33.67 -35.01
CA LYS A 50 -68.10 34.81 -34.15
C LYS A 50 -66.86 35.19 -33.34
N LYS A 51 -66.41 36.44 -33.44
CA LYS A 51 -65.34 36.98 -32.58
C LYS A 51 -65.83 36.87 -31.13
N LYS A 52 -65.14 36.05 -30.33
CA LYS A 52 -65.40 35.91 -28.89
C LYS A 52 -65.00 37.22 -28.19
N SER A 53 -65.72 37.58 -27.13
CA SER A 53 -65.33 38.74 -26.32
C SER A 53 -64.04 38.44 -25.56
N GLU A 54 -63.31 39.48 -25.14
CA GLU A 54 -62.10 39.32 -24.31
C GLU A 54 -62.41 38.54 -23.02
N ILE A 55 -63.62 38.69 -22.50
CA ILE A 55 -64.11 37.99 -21.30
C ILE A 55 -64.32 36.50 -21.60
N ASP A 56 -64.91 36.14 -22.73
CA ASP A 56 -65.12 34.74 -23.13
C ASP A 56 -63.78 34.02 -23.36
N THR A 57 -62.82 34.68 -24.00
CA THR A 57 -61.48 34.10 -24.20
C THR A 57 -60.71 33.92 -22.89
N PHE A 58 -60.96 34.80 -21.92
CA PHE A 58 -60.38 34.68 -20.59
C PHE A 58 -61.02 33.54 -19.78
N LEU A 59 -62.34 33.38 -19.86
CA LEU A 59 -63.07 32.28 -19.21
C LEU A 59 -62.62 30.92 -19.78
N GLU A 60 -62.53 30.77 -21.09
CA GLU A 60 -62.02 29.53 -21.72
C GLU A 60 -60.59 29.19 -21.29
N LYS A 61 -59.76 30.21 -21.02
CA LYS A 61 -58.39 30.02 -20.54
C LYS A 61 -58.32 29.55 -19.07
N MET A 62 -59.36 29.80 -18.26
CA MET A 62 -59.42 29.39 -16.85
C MET A 62 -60.25 28.12 -16.63
N GLU A 63 -61.36 27.93 -17.36
CA GLU A 63 -62.36 26.91 -17.08
C GLU A 63 -62.20 25.63 -17.91
N ASP A 64 -61.65 25.69 -19.14
CA ASP A 64 -61.53 24.50 -19.99
C ASP A 64 -60.36 23.60 -19.58
N PRO A 65 -60.60 22.32 -19.21
CA PRO A 65 -59.54 21.36 -18.87
C PRO A 65 -58.59 21.07 -20.04
N ASP A 66 -59.07 21.23 -21.28
CA ASP A 66 -58.29 21.02 -22.50
C ASP A 66 -57.48 22.26 -22.93
N TYR A 67 -57.65 23.42 -22.29
CA TYR A 67 -56.88 24.62 -22.66
C TYR A 67 -55.45 24.54 -22.14
N TRP A 68 -55.28 24.25 -20.85
CA TRP A 68 -54.00 24.00 -20.20
C TRP A 68 -53.92 22.54 -19.76
N LEU A 69 -53.33 21.68 -20.59
CA LEU A 69 -52.97 20.36 -20.10
C LEU A 69 -51.68 20.49 -19.29
N VAL A 70 -51.85 20.45 -17.97
CA VAL A 70 -50.80 20.01 -17.07
C VAL A 70 -50.82 18.50 -17.13
N SER A 71 -49.97 17.89 -17.96
CA SER A 71 -49.71 16.47 -17.83
C SER A 71 -48.98 16.25 -16.49
N HIS A 72 -49.75 16.10 -15.42
CA HIS A 72 -49.28 15.39 -14.24
C HIS A 72 -49.08 13.96 -14.67
N PHE A 73 -47.84 13.54 -14.95
CA PHE A 73 -47.57 12.11 -14.96
C PHE A 73 -46.17 11.75 -14.48
N ALA A 74 -46.21 10.74 -13.60
CA ALA A 74 -45.16 9.83 -13.20
C ALA A 74 -44.00 10.40 -12.34
N GLU A 75 -44.04 10.03 -11.06
CA GLU A 75 -42.89 9.91 -10.16
C GLU A 75 -41.83 8.97 -10.74
N VAL A 76 -41.07 9.42 -11.73
CA VAL A 76 -39.83 8.75 -12.12
C VAL A 76 -38.81 9.83 -12.43
N MET A 77 -37.79 9.93 -11.56
CA MET A 77 -36.55 10.70 -11.74
C MET A 77 -36.57 12.20 -11.41
N GLY A 78 -37.23 12.61 -10.32
CA GLY A 78 -36.78 13.72 -9.45
C GLY A 78 -36.54 15.12 -10.08
N LEU A 79 -37.00 15.35 -11.31
CA LEU A 79 -36.90 16.61 -12.05
C LEU A 79 -38.28 16.92 -12.61
N CYS A 80 -39.09 17.63 -11.83
CA CYS A 80 -40.37 18.17 -12.30
C CYS A 80 -40.10 19.32 -13.28
N LYS A 81 -39.87 18.99 -14.55
CA LYS A 81 -40.06 19.96 -15.64
C LYS A 81 -41.51 19.84 -16.09
N LEU A 82 -42.36 20.67 -15.48
CA LEU A 82 -43.77 20.78 -15.84
C LEU A 82 -43.87 21.33 -17.28
N LEU A 83 -43.90 20.43 -18.27
CA LEU A 83 -44.10 20.79 -19.67
C LEU A 83 -45.61 20.97 -19.88
N ILE A 84 -46.06 22.19 -19.64
CA ILE A 84 -47.43 22.61 -19.94
C ILE A 84 -47.53 22.78 -21.45
N PHE A 85 -48.28 21.91 -22.12
CA PHE A 85 -48.58 22.05 -23.55
C PHE A 85 -50.02 22.54 -23.72
N ARG A 86 -50.21 23.54 -24.57
CA ARG A 86 -51.55 24.00 -24.96
C ARG A 86 -52.12 23.00 -25.96
N ARG A 87 -53.20 22.31 -25.61
CA ARG A 87 -53.86 21.33 -26.51
C ARG A 87 -54.65 22.01 -27.62
N LYS A 88 -55.19 23.21 -27.33
CA LYS A 88 -55.84 24.11 -28.29
C LYS A 88 -54.79 24.95 -29.02
N VAL A 89 -54.63 24.72 -30.32
CA VAL A 89 -53.77 25.55 -31.18
C VAL A 89 -54.67 26.46 -32.00
N PHE A 90 -54.37 27.77 -31.97
CA PHE A 90 -55.09 28.73 -32.81
C PHE A 90 -54.68 28.52 -34.27
N ASP A 91 -55.63 28.14 -35.11
CA ASP A 91 -55.40 28.07 -36.54
C ASP A 91 -55.70 29.43 -37.18
N ARG A 92 -54.66 30.00 -37.80
CA ARG A 92 -54.71 31.32 -38.43
C ARG A 92 -55.67 31.35 -39.62
N GLN A 93 -55.85 30.23 -40.34
CA GLN A 93 -56.66 30.21 -41.56
C GLN A 93 -58.15 30.04 -41.29
N SER A 94 -58.53 29.21 -40.33
CA SER A 94 -59.93 29.02 -39.95
C SER A 94 -60.44 30.03 -38.91
N GLY A 95 -59.53 30.74 -38.22
CA GLY A 95 -59.89 31.69 -37.15
C GLY A 95 -60.52 30.99 -35.95
N THR A 96 -60.31 29.68 -35.81
CA THR A 96 -60.84 28.85 -34.72
C THR A 96 -59.72 28.12 -33.99
N ASP A 97 -59.95 27.80 -32.72
CA ASP A 97 -59.03 26.98 -31.94
C ASP A 97 -59.25 25.49 -32.25
N VAL A 98 -58.22 24.81 -32.75
CA VAL A 98 -58.23 23.37 -33.06
C VAL A 98 -57.63 22.59 -31.89
N VAL A 99 -58.33 21.55 -31.43
CA VAL A 99 -57.86 20.65 -30.36
C VAL A 99 -57.02 19.52 -30.97
N LEU A 100 -55.80 19.32 -30.46
CA LEU A 100 -54.92 18.22 -30.87
C LEU A 100 -55.42 16.85 -30.36
N THR A 101 -55.29 15.82 -31.20
CA THR A 101 -55.60 14.43 -30.81
C THR A 101 -54.53 13.85 -29.88
N ASP A 102 -54.88 12.85 -29.07
CA ASP A 102 -53.92 12.22 -28.12
C ASP A 102 -52.69 11.66 -28.84
N GLU A 103 -52.85 11.00 -29.99
CA GLU A 103 -51.73 10.51 -30.79
C GLU A 103 -50.78 11.62 -31.27
N GLN A 104 -51.31 12.82 -31.57
CA GLN A 104 -50.50 13.96 -31.98
C GLN A 104 -49.73 14.54 -30.79
N VAL A 105 -50.35 14.56 -29.61
CA VAL A 105 -49.70 14.94 -28.36
C VAL A 105 -48.57 13.96 -28.03
N ASP A 106 -48.81 12.65 -28.13
CA ASP A 106 -47.79 11.62 -27.88
C ASP A 106 -46.61 11.68 -28.86
N LYS A 107 -46.87 12.04 -30.12
CA LYS A 107 -45.81 12.31 -31.10
C LYS A 107 -44.96 13.51 -30.69
N LEU A 108 -45.60 14.60 -30.27
CA LEU A 108 -44.92 15.82 -29.82
C LEU A 108 -44.10 15.59 -28.55
N THR A 109 -44.63 14.84 -27.58
CA THR A 109 -43.90 14.49 -26.35
C THR A 109 -42.70 13.60 -26.67
N ASN A 110 -42.84 12.63 -27.58
CA ASN A 110 -41.72 11.80 -28.03
C ASN A 110 -40.65 12.64 -28.73
N ILE A 111 -41.03 13.55 -29.64
CA ILE A 111 -40.09 14.46 -30.31
C ILE A 111 -39.36 15.35 -29.29
N ALA A 112 -40.09 15.95 -28.35
CA ALA A 112 -39.52 16.78 -27.30
C ALA A 112 -38.55 16.01 -26.39
N ALA A 113 -38.84 14.72 -26.14
CA ALA A 113 -37.99 13.82 -25.36
C ALA A 113 -36.82 13.23 -26.17
N GLY A 114 -36.67 13.56 -27.45
CA GLY A 114 -35.66 12.95 -28.34
C GLY A 114 -35.90 11.47 -28.66
N LYS A 115 -37.12 10.96 -28.41
CA LYS A 115 -37.57 9.61 -28.78
C LYS A 115 -38.08 9.58 -30.21
N TYR A 116 -38.28 8.37 -30.74
CA TYR A 116 -38.81 8.19 -32.09
C TYR A 116 -40.23 8.77 -32.21
N PRO A 117 -40.53 9.53 -33.29
CA PRO A 117 -41.85 10.13 -33.47
C PRO A 117 -42.97 9.10 -33.64
N VAL A 118 -42.67 7.89 -34.12
CA VAL A 118 -43.68 6.84 -34.30
C VAL A 118 -43.93 6.15 -32.96
N VAL A 119 -45.17 6.23 -32.48
CA VAL A 119 -45.62 5.54 -31.26
C VAL A 119 -45.48 4.03 -31.49
N GLY A 120 -44.69 3.36 -30.64
CA GLY A 120 -44.47 1.90 -30.74
C GLY A 120 -43.31 1.45 -31.64
N TYR A 121 -42.42 2.34 -32.09
CA TYR A 121 -41.23 1.97 -32.86
C TYR A 121 -40.22 1.17 -32.03
N ASN A 122 -39.76 0.03 -32.55
CA ASN A 122 -38.69 -0.78 -31.93
C ASN A 122 -37.32 -0.40 -32.53
N PRO A 123 -36.39 0.21 -31.76
CA PRO A 123 -35.08 0.61 -32.26
C PRO A 123 -34.09 -0.55 -32.46
N TYR A 124 -34.38 -1.70 -31.85
CA TYR A 124 -33.48 -2.84 -31.81
C TYR A 124 -34.11 -4.04 -32.53
N GLU A 125 -34.35 -3.88 -33.83
CA GLU A 125 -34.74 -5.01 -34.67
C GLU A 125 -33.56 -5.99 -34.81
N PRO A 126 -33.81 -7.31 -34.78
CA PRO A 126 -32.76 -8.30 -34.95
C PRO A 126 -32.14 -8.17 -36.36
N PHE A 127 -30.81 -8.23 -36.44
CA PHE A 127 -30.10 -8.22 -37.72
C PHE A 127 -30.47 -9.47 -38.54
N LEU A 128 -31.16 -9.26 -39.66
CA LEU A 128 -31.51 -10.32 -40.61
C LEU A 128 -30.39 -10.44 -41.65
N ASP A 129 -29.64 -11.54 -41.58
CA ASP A 129 -28.60 -11.84 -42.56
C ASP A 129 -29.22 -12.43 -43.83
N LEU A 130 -29.57 -11.55 -44.76
CA LEU A 130 -30.26 -11.90 -46.00
C LEU A 130 -29.35 -12.58 -47.04
N PHE A 131 -28.02 -12.46 -46.90
CA PHE A 131 -27.09 -12.81 -47.97
C PHE A 131 -26.07 -13.88 -47.57
N SER A 132 -25.66 -13.98 -46.30
CA SER A 132 -24.63 -14.95 -45.90
C SER A 132 -25.12 -16.41 -45.91
N SER A 133 -26.42 -16.66 -46.05
CA SER A 133 -26.95 -18.02 -46.19
C SER A 133 -26.52 -18.68 -47.50
N GLU A 134 -26.25 -17.89 -48.53
CA GLU A 134 -25.83 -18.38 -49.85
C GLU A 134 -24.29 -18.44 -49.92
N LYS A 135 -23.74 -19.65 -49.89
CA LYS A 135 -22.28 -19.86 -49.98
C LYS A 135 -21.83 -19.89 -51.45
N THR A 136 -20.91 -19.02 -51.83
CA THR A 136 -20.31 -19.00 -53.17
C THR A 136 -19.21 -20.04 -53.32
N ILE A 137 -19.27 -20.86 -54.38
CA ILE A 137 -18.29 -21.92 -54.68
C ILE A 137 -17.01 -21.36 -55.33
N HIS A 138 -17.13 -20.27 -56.10
CA HIS A 138 -16.03 -19.65 -56.83
C HIS A 138 -15.52 -18.41 -56.11
N PRO A 139 -14.22 -18.07 -56.26
CA PRO A 139 -13.72 -16.77 -55.83
C PRO A 139 -14.36 -15.67 -56.68
N ILE A 140 -14.46 -14.48 -56.09
CA ILE A 140 -15.05 -13.29 -56.74
C ILE A 140 -14.26 -12.87 -57.99
N ASP A 141 -12.95 -13.16 -58.03
CA ASP A 141 -12.07 -12.79 -59.14
C ASP A 141 -11.24 -14.00 -59.61
N ASN A 142 -11.04 -14.10 -60.93
CA ASN A 142 -10.29 -15.15 -61.59
C ASN A 142 -8.94 -14.64 -62.14
N ARG A 143 -8.24 -13.80 -61.35
CA ARG A 143 -6.90 -13.34 -61.72
C ARG A 143 -5.92 -14.52 -61.68
N PRO A 144 -5.10 -14.70 -62.73
CA PRO A 144 -4.08 -15.75 -62.70
C PRO A 144 -3.05 -15.45 -61.61
N GLU A 145 -2.63 -16.49 -60.90
CA GLU A 145 -1.69 -16.33 -59.80
C GLU A 145 -0.28 -15.95 -60.32
N PRO A 146 0.41 -15.00 -59.67
CA PRO A 146 1.75 -14.62 -60.08
C PRO A 146 2.77 -15.72 -59.71
N LYS A 147 3.75 -15.93 -60.59
CA LYS A 147 4.83 -16.93 -60.40
C LYS A 147 5.60 -16.79 -59.08
N ALA A 148 5.66 -15.57 -58.53
CA ALA A 148 6.34 -15.28 -57.26
C ALA A 148 5.74 -16.04 -56.06
N ARG A 149 4.51 -16.54 -56.14
CA ARG A 149 3.91 -17.39 -55.09
C ARG A 149 4.49 -18.80 -55.06
N PHE A 150 5.02 -19.28 -56.19
CA PHE A 150 5.49 -20.67 -56.34
C PHE A 150 7.02 -20.80 -56.34
N ILE A 151 7.74 -19.70 -56.58
CA ILE A 151 9.19 -19.65 -56.66
C ILE A 151 9.72 -19.07 -55.34
N PRO A 152 10.91 -19.50 -54.84
CA PRO A 152 11.55 -18.88 -53.68
C PRO A 152 11.62 -17.35 -53.77
N SER A 153 11.48 -16.69 -52.62
CA SER A 153 11.35 -15.23 -52.56
C SER A 153 12.60 -14.52 -53.06
N ARG A 154 12.42 -13.58 -53.99
CA ARG A 154 13.50 -12.72 -54.48
C ARG A 154 13.98 -11.72 -53.43
N ASP A 155 13.13 -11.35 -52.49
CA ASP A 155 13.50 -10.39 -51.44
C ASP A 155 14.33 -11.06 -50.34
N GLU A 156 14.04 -12.33 -50.03
CA GLU A 156 14.93 -13.16 -49.20
C GLU A 156 16.29 -13.30 -49.85
N MET A 157 16.35 -13.57 -51.16
CA MET A 157 17.60 -13.63 -51.91
C MET A 157 18.42 -12.33 -51.81
N LYS A 158 17.78 -11.16 -51.91
CA LYS A 158 18.44 -9.85 -51.70
C LYS A 158 18.91 -9.65 -50.26
N MET A 159 18.19 -10.19 -49.28
CA MET A 159 18.57 -10.08 -47.88
C MET A 159 19.78 -10.97 -47.58
N VAL A 160 19.78 -12.21 -48.08
CA VAL A 160 20.91 -13.14 -48.00
C VAL A 160 22.13 -12.58 -48.71
N SER A 161 21.98 -11.97 -49.90
CA SER A 161 23.12 -11.38 -50.62
C SER A 161 23.76 -10.22 -49.85
N ARG A 162 22.95 -9.37 -49.19
CA ARG A 162 23.44 -8.32 -48.27
C ARG A 162 24.17 -8.91 -47.07
N MET A 163 23.63 -9.96 -46.45
CA MET A 163 24.31 -10.65 -45.34
C MET A 163 25.64 -11.28 -45.78
N VAL A 164 25.68 -11.94 -46.95
CA VAL A 164 26.91 -12.52 -47.52
C VAL A 164 27.94 -11.43 -47.80
N HIS A 165 27.52 -10.29 -48.34
CA HIS A 165 28.40 -9.14 -48.54
C HIS A 165 28.96 -8.62 -47.21
N ALA A 166 28.12 -8.46 -46.18
CA ALA A 166 28.55 -8.04 -44.85
C ALA A 166 29.52 -9.04 -44.19
N ILE A 167 29.33 -10.35 -44.41
CA ILE A 167 30.25 -11.39 -43.97
C ILE A 167 31.59 -11.30 -44.73
N LYS A 168 31.55 -11.09 -46.06
CA LYS A 168 32.75 -10.97 -46.89
C LYS A 168 33.60 -9.73 -46.53
N MET A 169 32.94 -8.63 -46.18
CA MET A 169 33.59 -7.40 -45.70
C MET A 169 34.02 -7.49 -44.22
N GLY A 170 33.64 -8.56 -43.52
CA GLY A 170 33.99 -8.77 -42.10
C GLY A 170 33.15 -7.98 -41.09
N TRP A 171 32.11 -7.27 -41.53
CA TRP A 171 31.17 -6.53 -40.66
C TRP A 171 30.27 -7.46 -39.85
N ALA A 172 29.96 -8.63 -40.40
CA ALA A 172 29.19 -9.67 -39.73
C ALA A 172 30.06 -10.92 -39.55
N ARG A 173 30.11 -11.45 -38.32
CA ARG A 173 30.76 -12.73 -38.01
C ARG A 173 29.70 -13.78 -37.69
N LYS A 174 30.00 -15.04 -37.98
CA LYS A 174 29.15 -16.15 -37.54
C LYS A 174 29.07 -16.14 -36.01
N PRO A 175 27.89 -16.43 -35.42
CA PRO A 175 27.77 -16.55 -33.98
C PRO A 175 28.77 -17.62 -33.50
N LYS A 176 29.64 -17.25 -32.57
CA LYS A 176 30.52 -18.23 -31.93
C LYS A 176 29.65 -19.21 -31.13
N PRO A 177 30.02 -20.50 -31.06
CA PRO A 177 29.40 -21.40 -30.10
C PRO A 177 29.52 -20.79 -28.70
N LYS A 178 28.49 -20.93 -27.85
CA LYS A 178 28.53 -20.41 -26.48
C LYS A 178 29.72 -21.06 -25.77
N GLU A 179 30.77 -20.30 -25.51
CA GLU A 179 31.89 -20.77 -24.69
C GLU A 179 31.36 -21.03 -23.27
N GLU A 180 31.59 -22.23 -22.76
CA GLU A 180 31.27 -22.55 -21.37
C GLU A 180 32.08 -21.62 -20.46
N LYS A 181 31.42 -21.03 -19.45
CA LYS A 181 32.10 -20.16 -18.49
C LYS A 181 33.17 -20.99 -17.77
N LYS A 182 34.45 -20.65 -18.01
CA LYS A 182 35.57 -21.29 -17.31
C LYS A 182 35.44 -21.01 -15.81
N MET A 183 35.23 -22.07 -15.03
CA MET A 183 35.24 -22.01 -13.57
C MET A 183 36.70 -22.08 -13.12
N TYR A 184 37.16 -21.01 -12.47
CA TYR A 184 38.49 -20.97 -11.88
C TYR A 184 38.36 -21.14 -10.37
N ASP A 185 39.22 -21.96 -9.78
CA ASP A 185 39.40 -21.96 -8.34
C ASP A 185 40.22 -20.73 -7.94
N LEU A 186 39.56 -19.79 -7.25
CA LEU A 186 40.18 -18.55 -6.79
C LEU A 186 41.11 -18.77 -5.59
N TRP A 187 40.99 -19.90 -4.90
CA TRP A 187 41.67 -20.17 -3.63
C TRP A 187 42.80 -21.18 -3.75
N ALA A 188 43.00 -21.79 -4.94
CA ALA A 188 44.03 -22.80 -5.19
C ALA A 188 45.48 -22.34 -4.87
N ALA A 189 45.73 -21.02 -4.76
CA ALA A 189 47.04 -20.44 -4.49
C ALA A 189 47.12 -19.70 -3.14
N GLU A 190 46.13 -19.79 -2.25
CA GLU A 190 46.09 -18.96 -1.04
C GLU A 190 47.03 -19.45 0.08
N ASP A 191 47.35 -20.75 0.09
CA ASP A 191 48.24 -21.40 1.07
C ASP A 191 49.72 -21.00 0.89
N SER A 192 50.13 -20.58 -0.30
CA SER A 192 51.48 -20.05 -0.52
C SER A 192 51.52 -18.54 -0.31
N MET A 193 52.16 -18.10 0.78
CA MET A 193 52.47 -16.69 1.04
C MET A 193 53.38 -16.07 -0.05
N ASP A 194 53.98 -16.89 -0.90
CA ASP A 194 55.00 -16.53 -1.89
C ASP A 194 54.48 -15.68 -3.06
N HIS A 195 53.17 -15.68 -3.32
CA HIS A 195 52.57 -14.92 -4.42
C HIS A 195 51.94 -13.59 -4.00
N LYS A 196 52.00 -13.23 -2.70
CA LYS A 196 51.35 -12.02 -2.19
C LYS A 196 52.24 -10.80 -2.39
N THR A 197 51.66 -9.75 -2.95
CA THR A 197 52.35 -8.47 -3.13
C THR A 197 52.62 -7.78 -1.79
N LYS A 198 53.64 -6.92 -1.75
CA LYS A 198 54.00 -6.16 -0.52
C LYS A 198 52.84 -5.35 0.05
N SER A 199 51.93 -4.85 -0.81
CA SER A 199 50.72 -4.11 -0.41
C SER A 199 49.65 -5.03 0.20
N GLU A 200 49.51 -6.26 -0.29
CA GLU A 200 48.63 -7.28 0.32
C GLU A 200 49.14 -7.68 1.70
N LEU A 201 50.44 -7.93 1.85
CA LEU A 201 51.05 -8.23 3.15
C LEU A 201 50.92 -7.06 4.15
N ALA A 202 50.91 -5.81 3.69
CA ALA A 202 50.67 -4.65 4.54
C ALA A 202 49.20 -4.57 5.00
N ARG A 203 48.23 -4.85 4.12
CA ARG A 203 46.80 -4.91 4.46
C ARG A 203 46.49 -6.02 5.46
N MET A 204 47.15 -7.18 5.33
CA MET A 204 46.99 -8.30 6.26
C MET A 204 47.51 -7.97 7.67
N ARG A 205 48.57 -7.15 7.80
CA ARG A 205 49.12 -6.75 9.10
C ARG A 205 48.22 -5.84 9.93
N VAL A 206 47.42 -5.00 9.27
CA VAL A 206 46.50 -4.05 9.91
C VAL A 206 45.06 -4.57 9.90
N HIS A 207 44.85 -5.80 9.43
CA HIS A 207 43.54 -6.41 9.37
C HIS A 207 43.03 -6.72 10.77
N MET A 208 42.03 -5.96 11.23
CA MET A 208 41.26 -6.32 12.41
C MET A 208 40.19 -7.35 12.01
N PRO A 209 40.27 -8.60 12.45
CA PRO A 209 39.28 -9.60 12.09
C PRO A 209 37.91 -9.20 12.62
N ALA A 210 36.86 -9.56 11.90
CA ALA A 210 35.50 -9.44 12.42
C ALA A 210 35.36 -10.35 13.67
N PRO A 211 34.65 -9.91 14.71
CA PRO A 211 34.38 -10.77 15.87
C PRO A 211 33.64 -12.02 15.39
N LYS A 212 34.02 -13.20 15.91
CA LYS A 212 33.32 -14.45 15.59
C LYS A 212 32.06 -14.55 16.46
N MET A 213 31.01 -15.20 15.97
CA MET A 213 29.88 -15.54 16.83
C MET A 213 30.35 -16.49 17.93
N PRO A 214 29.83 -16.35 19.17
CA PRO A 214 30.09 -17.33 20.20
C PRO A 214 29.58 -18.70 19.75
N LEU A 215 30.23 -19.74 20.25
CA LEU A 215 29.77 -21.10 20.03
C LEU A 215 28.45 -21.32 20.80
N PRO A 216 27.50 -22.09 20.26
CA PRO A 216 26.26 -22.40 20.95
C PRO A 216 26.53 -23.04 22.32
N VAL A 217 25.81 -22.57 23.34
CA VAL A 217 25.95 -23.03 24.74
C VAL A 217 24.79 -23.98 25.10
N HIS A 218 24.94 -24.75 26.18
CA HIS A 218 23.90 -25.67 26.67
C HIS A 218 22.52 -25.01 26.88
N ALA A 219 22.47 -23.72 27.22
CA ALA A 219 21.24 -22.96 27.38
C ALA A 219 20.43 -22.82 26.06
N GLU A 220 21.09 -22.85 24.91
CA GLU A 220 20.46 -22.76 23.58
C GLU A 220 19.97 -24.12 23.06
N SER A 221 20.30 -25.20 23.75
CA SER A 221 19.83 -26.53 23.35
C SER A 221 18.32 -26.63 23.55
N TYR A 222 17.65 -27.45 22.72
CA TYR A 222 16.22 -27.69 22.87
C TYR A 222 15.85 -28.48 24.14
N ASN A 223 16.82 -29.16 24.74
CA ASN A 223 16.66 -29.95 25.95
C ASN A 223 17.80 -29.63 26.93
N PRO A 224 17.79 -28.41 27.51
CA PRO A 224 18.80 -28.01 28.47
C PRO A 224 18.56 -28.70 29.82
N PRO A 225 19.62 -28.83 30.65
CA PRO A 225 19.46 -29.19 32.05
C PRO A 225 18.53 -28.20 32.77
N GLU A 226 17.83 -28.67 33.80
CA GLU A 226 16.78 -27.90 34.48
C GLU A 226 17.34 -26.65 35.18
N GLU A 227 18.62 -26.65 35.54
CA GLU A 227 19.35 -25.50 36.09
C GLU A 227 19.38 -24.26 35.17
N TYR A 228 19.17 -24.45 33.86
CA TYR A 228 19.15 -23.35 32.90
C TYR A 228 17.74 -22.81 32.64
N LEU A 229 16.69 -23.48 33.12
CA LEU A 229 15.33 -22.98 32.99
C LEU A 229 15.12 -21.85 33.99
N PHE A 230 14.44 -20.80 33.55
CA PHE A 230 14.17 -19.65 34.41
C PHE A 230 13.12 -19.96 35.46
N ASP A 231 13.36 -19.44 36.66
CA ASP A 231 12.32 -19.32 37.68
C ASP A 231 11.31 -18.23 37.29
N GLU A 232 10.12 -18.28 37.89
CA GLU A 232 9.06 -17.30 37.60
C GLU A 232 9.50 -15.86 37.87
N GLU A 233 10.30 -15.64 38.92
CA GLU A 233 10.87 -14.33 39.25
C GLU A 233 11.90 -13.86 38.23
N GLU A 234 12.76 -14.76 37.74
CA GLU A 234 13.78 -14.44 36.74
C GLU A 234 13.13 -14.14 35.38
N ARG A 235 12.10 -14.90 35.02
CA ARG A 235 11.31 -14.66 33.83
C ARG A 235 10.67 -13.28 33.87
N LYS A 236 10.09 -12.88 35.00
CA LYS A 236 9.50 -11.54 35.16
C LYS A 236 10.56 -10.44 35.03
N LYS A 237 11.72 -10.60 35.69
CA LYS A 237 12.85 -9.67 35.55
C LYS A 237 13.33 -9.57 34.10
N TRP A 238 13.34 -10.67 33.35
CA TRP A 238 13.72 -10.69 31.95
C TRP A 238 12.70 -9.97 31.05
N GLU A 239 11.40 -10.10 31.34
CA GLU A 239 10.33 -9.39 30.63
C GLU A 239 10.35 -7.89 30.92
N GLU A 240 10.67 -7.49 32.15
CA GLU A 240 10.84 -6.09 32.57
C GLU A 240 12.13 -5.44 32.03
N ALA A 241 13.20 -6.20 31.86
CA ALA A 241 14.46 -5.70 31.33
C ALA A 241 14.37 -5.32 29.84
N GLU A 242 15.03 -4.22 29.47
CA GLU A 242 15.13 -3.80 28.07
C GLU A 242 15.94 -4.81 27.24
N PRO A 243 15.65 -4.99 25.93
CA PRO A 243 16.31 -5.99 25.09
C PRO A 243 17.84 -5.94 25.08
N GLU A 244 18.42 -4.74 25.17
CA GLU A 244 19.87 -4.52 25.13
C GLU A 244 20.58 -4.92 26.43
N ASP A 245 19.91 -4.79 27.57
CA ASP A 245 20.45 -5.09 28.91
C ASP A 245 20.27 -6.56 29.32
N ARG A 246 19.54 -7.34 28.51
CA ARG A 246 19.30 -8.75 28.81
C ARG A 246 20.57 -9.57 28.68
N ARG A 247 20.84 -10.40 29.70
CA ARG A 247 21.94 -11.38 29.67
C ARG A 247 21.78 -12.43 28.55
N LEU A 248 20.55 -12.86 28.29
CA LEU A 248 20.20 -13.79 27.23
C LEU A 248 19.11 -13.16 26.35
N GLN A 249 19.28 -13.24 25.02
CA GLN A 249 18.31 -12.67 24.07
C GLN A 249 17.00 -13.49 23.97
N PHE A 250 17.03 -14.72 24.49
CA PHE A 250 15.92 -15.68 24.51
C PHE A 250 15.69 -16.22 25.93
N VAL A 251 14.51 -16.82 26.13
CA VAL A 251 14.19 -17.56 27.35
C VAL A 251 14.49 -19.04 27.09
N PRO A 252 15.36 -19.69 27.89
CA PRO A 252 15.62 -21.13 27.75
C PRO A 252 14.35 -21.95 27.96
N GLN A 253 14.10 -22.90 27.07
CA GLN A 253 12.93 -23.78 27.12
C GLN A 253 13.37 -25.22 26.93
N LYS A 254 12.70 -26.14 27.63
CA LYS A 254 12.95 -27.58 27.54
C LYS A 254 11.82 -28.25 26.75
N PHE A 255 12.20 -29.00 25.73
CA PHE A 255 11.31 -29.80 24.91
C PHE A 255 11.75 -31.26 24.96
N ASP A 256 10.81 -32.17 25.23
CA ASP A 256 11.12 -33.61 25.32
C ASP A 256 11.58 -34.21 23.98
N ALA A 257 11.14 -33.64 22.86
CA ALA A 257 11.39 -34.17 21.53
C ALA A 257 11.62 -33.05 20.51
N LEU A 258 12.53 -33.27 19.57
CA LEU A 258 12.87 -32.31 18.51
C LEU A 258 11.65 -31.88 17.67
N ARG A 259 10.66 -32.77 17.50
CA ARG A 259 9.42 -32.46 16.76
C ARG A 259 8.54 -31.42 17.44
N LYS A 260 8.69 -31.23 18.76
CA LYS A 260 7.94 -30.25 19.54
C LYS A 260 8.61 -28.87 19.52
N VAL A 261 9.83 -28.76 18.99
CA VAL A 261 10.58 -27.50 18.96
C VAL A 261 9.89 -26.55 17.99
N PRO A 262 9.41 -25.39 18.47
CA PRO A 262 8.75 -24.40 17.62
C PRO A 262 9.76 -23.70 16.72
N GLN A 263 9.24 -22.99 15.71
CA GLN A 263 10.05 -22.02 14.98
C GLN A 263 10.47 -20.90 15.94
N TYR A 264 11.73 -20.50 15.87
CA TYR A 264 12.26 -19.41 16.69
C TYR A 264 11.94 -18.05 16.05
N ASP A 265 11.09 -17.25 16.71
CA ASP A 265 10.57 -16.00 16.15
C ASP A 265 11.65 -14.93 15.92
N LYS A 266 12.63 -14.85 16.82
CA LYS A 266 13.71 -13.83 16.79
C LYS A 266 14.91 -14.21 15.92
N PHE A 267 14.84 -15.32 15.16
CA PHE A 267 15.97 -15.77 14.35
C PHE A 267 16.42 -14.71 13.34
N LEU A 268 15.47 -14.10 12.62
CA LEU A 268 15.76 -13.11 11.59
C LEU A 268 16.29 -11.80 12.20
N THR A 269 15.75 -11.38 13.34
CA THR A 269 16.18 -10.15 14.02
C THR A 269 17.62 -10.28 14.49
N GLU A 270 17.99 -11.39 15.14
CA GLU A 270 19.36 -11.62 15.61
C GLU A 270 20.37 -11.69 14.46
N ARG A 271 20.02 -12.35 13.34
CA ARG A 271 20.91 -12.39 12.16
C ARG A 271 21.06 -11.01 11.52
N PHE A 272 20.00 -10.22 11.49
CA PHE A 272 20.03 -8.86 10.95
C PHE A 272 20.84 -7.92 11.82
N GLU A 273 20.61 -7.91 13.14
CA GLU A 273 21.39 -7.15 14.13
C GLU A 273 22.87 -7.51 14.05
N ARG A 274 23.18 -8.80 13.89
CA ARG A 274 24.57 -9.24 13.69
C ARG A 274 25.21 -8.68 12.42
N CYS A 275 24.46 -8.55 11.32
CA CYS A 275 24.94 -7.90 10.11
C CYS A 275 25.17 -6.40 10.33
N LEU A 276 24.31 -5.73 11.11
CA LEU A 276 24.50 -4.34 11.51
C LEU A 276 25.74 -4.17 12.38
N ASP A 277 25.97 -5.06 13.35
CA ASP A 277 27.18 -5.04 14.19
C ASP A 277 28.46 -5.20 13.38
N LEU A 278 28.44 -6.02 12.32
CA LEU A 278 29.59 -6.19 11.43
C LEU A 278 29.88 -4.93 10.61
N TYR A 279 28.85 -4.20 10.23
CA TYR A 279 28.94 -3.07 9.31
C TYR A 279 29.13 -1.73 10.03
N LEU A 280 28.34 -1.46 11.05
CA LEU A 280 28.24 -0.15 11.72
C LEU A 280 29.12 -0.06 12.97
N ALA A 281 29.28 -1.14 13.74
CA ALA A 281 29.97 -1.05 15.02
C ALA A 281 31.50 -0.91 14.84
N PRO A 282 32.14 0.08 15.50
CA PRO A 282 33.58 0.26 15.41
C PRO A 282 34.34 -0.88 16.11
N ARG A 283 35.36 -1.42 15.45
CA ARG A 283 36.18 -2.52 15.98
C ARG A 283 37.41 -1.98 16.71
N LYS A 284 37.66 -2.49 17.92
CA LYS A 284 38.83 -2.16 18.74
C LYS A 284 39.46 -3.42 19.34
N ILE A 285 40.78 -3.55 19.23
CA ILE A 285 41.54 -4.61 19.92
C ILE A 285 41.59 -4.25 21.41
N LYS A 286 41.05 -5.12 22.27
CA LYS A 286 41.13 -5.01 23.72
C LYS A 286 41.96 -6.18 24.27
N MET A 287 42.93 -5.87 25.12
CA MET A 287 43.68 -6.89 25.86
C MET A 287 42.85 -7.26 27.11
N LYS A 288 42.33 -8.48 27.16
CA LYS A 288 41.66 -9.00 28.37
C LYS A 288 42.70 -9.72 29.21
N LEU A 289 42.92 -9.23 30.43
CA LEU A 289 43.81 -9.85 31.38
C LEU A 289 43.10 -11.10 31.96
N GLN A 290 43.63 -12.30 31.68
CA GLN A 290 43.23 -13.54 32.34
C GLN A 290 44.22 -13.80 33.46
N VAL A 291 43.98 -13.18 34.61
CA VAL A 291 44.80 -13.34 35.82
C VAL A 291 43.89 -13.87 36.91
N ASP A 292 44.35 -14.88 37.62
CA ASP A 292 43.61 -15.42 38.74
C ASP A 292 43.57 -14.38 39.86
N PRO A 293 42.43 -14.15 40.53
CA PRO A 293 42.33 -13.11 41.56
C PRO A 293 43.38 -13.22 42.68
N SER A 294 43.90 -14.42 42.93
CA SER A 294 44.98 -14.69 43.88
C SER A 294 46.33 -14.09 43.47
N GLU A 295 46.64 -14.05 42.18
CA GLU A 295 47.90 -13.50 41.65
C GLU A 295 47.94 -11.96 41.70
N LEU A 296 46.79 -11.32 41.94
CA LEU A 296 46.71 -9.88 42.17
C LEU A 296 47.26 -9.49 43.55
N LEU A 297 47.37 -10.44 44.47
CA LEU A 297 47.93 -10.22 45.80
C LEU A 297 49.45 -10.39 45.76
N PRO A 298 50.20 -9.55 46.50
CA PRO A 298 51.64 -9.75 46.65
C PRO A 298 51.93 -11.00 47.48
N ASP A 299 53.06 -11.65 47.20
CA ASP A 299 53.54 -12.79 47.97
C ASP A 299 53.97 -12.33 49.37
N LEU A 300 53.05 -12.46 50.33
CA LEU A 300 53.29 -12.16 51.73
C LEU A 300 53.75 -13.43 52.47
N PRO A 301 54.76 -13.34 53.35
CA PRO A 301 55.09 -14.47 54.23
C PRO A 301 53.90 -14.78 55.13
N ASN A 302 53.71 -16.07 55.45
CA ASN A 302 52.62 -16.48 56.33
C ASN A 302 52.82 -15.86 57.72
N PRO A 303 51.78 -15.26 58.33
CA PRO A 303 51.89 -14.66 59.66
C PRO A 303 52.41 -15.63 60.73
N ASN A 304 52.17 -16.94 60.57
CA ASN A 304 52.64 -17.95 61.52
C ASN A 304 54.17 -18.05 61.64
N ASP A 305 54.91 -17.71 60.57
CA ASP A 305 56.38 -17.78 60.56
C ASP A 305 57.02 -16.56 61.25
N LEU A 306 56.23 -15.50 61.48
CA LEU A 306 56.67 -14.24 62.12
C LEU A 306 56.37 -14.20 63.63
N ARG A 307 56.09 -15.34 64.26
CA ARG A 307 55.90 -15.40 65.72
C ARG A 307 57.24 -15.15 66.44
N PRO A 308 57.24 -14.43 67.58
CA PRO A 308 56.09 -14.06 68.40
C PRO A 308 55.51 -12.66 68.11
N PHE A 309 54.18 -12.57 68.01
CA PHE A 309 53.42 -11.33 68.05
C PHE A 309 52.21 -11.50 69.00
N PRO A 310 51.72 -10.42 69.63
CA PRO A 310 50.59 -10.52 70.56
C PRO A 310 49.32 -10.96 69.81
N THR A 311 48.71 -12.07 70.22
CA THR A 311 47.50 -12.64 69.60
C THR A 311 46.22 -12.37 70.40
N THR A 312 46.35 -12.23 71.72
CA THR A 312 45.24 -12.11 72.65
C THR A 312 45.53 -11.03 73.68
N LEU A 313 44.47 -10.38 74.17
CA LEU A 313 44.55 -9.45 75.29
C LEU A 313 44.72 -10.26 76.58
N ALA A 314 45.81 -10.00 77.33
CA ALA A 314 46.15 -10.79 78.52
C ALA A 314 45.30 -10.41 79.76
N PHE A 315 45.16 -9.12 80.05
CA PHE A 315 44.34 -8.60 81.15
C PHE A 315 43.96 -7.14 80.92
N TYR A 316 42.97 -6.67 81.69
CA TYR A 316 42.50 -5.28 81.67
C TYR A 316 43.01 -4.51 82.89
N MET A 317 43.33 -3.23 82.69
CA MET A 317 43.82 -2.32 83.71
C MET A 317 42.69 -1.42 84.19
N TYR A 318 42.03 -1.80 85.28
CA TYR A 318 40.90 -1.05 85.83
C TYR A 318 41.36 -0.05 86.91
N GLY A 319 41.09 1.24 86.72
CA GLY A 319 41.38 2.25 87.75
C GLY A 319 41.20 3.72 87.34
N HIS A 320 41.35 4.06 86.05
CA HIS A 320 41.07 5.43 85.60
C HIS A 320 39.57 5.70 85.46
N VAL A 321 39.15 6.92 85.80
CA VAL A 321 37.78 7.41 85.61
C VAL A 321 37.76 8.30 84.36
N GLY A 322 37.71 7.66 83.19
CA GLY A 322 37.73 8.35 81.90
C GLY A 322 38.62 7.66 80.87
N GLN A 323 38.83 8.30 79.73
CA GLN A 323 39.70 7.76 78.68
C GLN A 323 41.17 7.87 79.08
N VAL A 324 41.94 6.81 78.83
CA VAL A 324 43.40 6.86 78.93
C VAL A 324 43.93 7.45 77.62
N ARG A 325 44.65 8.58 77.70
CA ARG A 325 45.13 9.33 76.53
C ARG A 325 46.56 9.01 76.14
N SER A 326 47.36 8.57 77.10
CA SER A 326 48.78 8.26 76.90
C SER A 326 49.20 7.09 77.77
N ILE A 327 50.07 6.25 77.23
CA ILE A 327 50.75 5.18 77.93
C ILE A 327 52.25 5.24 77.63
N SER A 328 53.08 4.95 78.62
CA SER A 328 54.53 4.89 78.46
C SER A 328 55.07 3.73 79.28
N VAL A 329 55.98 2.95 78.70
CA VAL A 329 56.62 1.80 79.36
C VAL A 329 58.01 2.23 79.81
N GLU A 330 58.42 1.78 80.99
CA GLU A 330 59.78 1.96 81.47
C GLU A 330 60.79 1.26 80.54
N PRO A 331 61.79 1.97 80.00
CA PRO A 331 62.68 1.42 78.97
C PRO A 331 63.71 0.40 79.47
N GLU A 332 64.06 0.42 80.76
CA GLU A 332 65.19 -0.37 81.28
C GLU A 332 64.80 -1.79 81.71
N ARG A 333 63.67 -1.94 82.41
CA ARG A 333 63.17 -3.24 82.90
C ARG A 333 61.83 -3.67 82.32
N GLY A 334 61.04 -2.74 81.79
CA GLY A 334 59.71 -3.04 81.25
C GLY A 334 58.70 -3.56 82.28
N GLU A 335 58.99 -3.42 83.57
CA GLU A 335 58.12 -3.91 84.66
C GLU A 335 56.98 -2.92 84.95
N LEU A 336 57.23 -1.63 84.71
CA LEU A 336 56.31 -0.53 84.99
C LEU A 336 55.72 0.06 83.72
N LEU A 337 54.39 0.22 83.74
CA LEU A 337 53.62 0.97 82.76
C LEU A 337 53.01 2.19 83.43
N VAL A 338 53.15 3.35 82.80
CA VAL A 338 52.56 4.61 83.24
C VAL A 338 51.42 4.96 82.30
N SER A 339 50.25 5.29 82.85
CA SER A 339 49.12 5.79 82.06
C SER A 339 48.67 7.16 82.54
N GLY A 340 48.32 8.03 81.59
CA GLY A 340 47.70 9.32 81.82
C GLY A 340 46.22 9.30 81.45
N GLY A 341 45.35 9.51 82.44
CA GLY A 341 43.90 9.54 82.27
C GLY A 341 43.34 10.95 82.13
N GLU A 342 42.15 11.05 81.56
CA GLU A 342 41.35 12.29 81.52
C GLU A 342 40.88 12.75 82.91
N ASP A 343 40.94 11.88 83.91
CA ASP A 343 40.72 12.18 85.33
C ASP A 343 41.82 13.08 85.95
N GLY A 344 42.84 13.46 85.17
CA GLY A 344 43.97 14.28 85.63
C GLY A 344 44.95 13.50 86.51
N THR A 345 44.83 12.17 86.56
CA THR A 345 45.73 11.31 87.33
C THR A 345 46.72 10.58 86.44
N VAL A 346 47.90 10.32 87.00
CA VAL A 346 48.91 9.45 86.41
C VAL A 346 49.00 8.21 87.29
N ARG A 347 48.75 7.05 86.70
CA ARG A 347 48.77 5.77 87.42
C ARG A 347 49.96 4.94 87.00
N PHE A 348 50.56 4.29 88.00
CA PHE A 348 51.64 3.33 87.80
C PHE A 348 51.09 1.91 87.91
N TRP A 349 51.47 1.09 86.94
CA TRP A 349 50.96 -0.25 86.79
C TRP A 349 52.08 -1.26 86.69
N MET A 350 51.87 -2.42 87.32
CA MET A 350 52.73 -3.59 87.10
C MET A 350 52.30 -4.33 85.82
N MET A 351 53.27 -4.63 84.95
CA MET A 351 53.06 -5.32 83.67
C MET A 351 52.77 -6.83 83.79
N ASP A 352 53.08 -7.45 84.93
CA ASP A 352 52.89 -8.89 85.14
C ASP A 352 51.47 -9.26 85.61
N SER A 353 50.89 -8.40 86.44
CA SER A 353 49.70 -8.66 87.25
C SER A 353 48.56 -7.69 86.96
N GLY A 354 48.85 -6.63 86.21
CA GLY A 354 47.89 -5.59 85.88
C GLY A 354 47.45 -4.73 87.06
N ARG A 355 48.21 -4.76 88.17
CA ARG A 355 47.82 -4.10 89.42
C ARG A 355 48.31 -2.64 89.45
N CYS A 356 47.44 -1.75 89.93
CA CYS A 356 47.79 -0.34 90.16
C CYS A 356 48.67 -0.24 91.42
N ILE A 357 49.87 0.32 91.29
CA ILE A 357 50.80 0.56 92.40
C ILE A 357 50.48 1.89 93.09
N LYS A 358 50.15 2.91 92.29
CA LYS A 358 49.81 4.25 92.78
C LYS A 358 48.87 4.97 91.83
#